data_AF-N9EZW0-F1
#
_entry.id   AF-N9EZW0-F1
#
_cell.length_a   1.000
_cell.length_b   1.000
_cell.length_c   1.000
_cell.angle_alpha   90.00
_cell.angle_beta   90.00
_cell.angle_gamma   90.00
#
_symmetry.space_group_name_H-M   'P 1'
#
loop_
_entity.id
_entity.type
_entity.pdbx_description
1 polymer ?
#
loop_
_entity_poly.entity_id
_entity_poly.type
_entity_poly.pdbx_seq_one_letter_code
_entity_poly.pdbx_strand_id
1 'polypeptide(L)' 'MSVQVQVIEINEQQMQFTVMANNNGQLLLKRAFKFNTKTRKHIESVIRKELKTFDKPSYGGIEIEFMCRIGGLS' A
#
# COMPACT_ATOMS: atom_id res chain seq x y z
N MET A 1 9.05 14.07 -0.84
CA MET A 1 9.67 12.74 -0.58
C MET A 1 8.80 11.72 -1.30
N SER A 2 9.37 10.84 -2.15
CA SER A 2 8.56 9.86 -2.89
C SER A 2 8.52 8.54 -2.13
N VAL A 3 7.32 8.10 -1.77
CA VAL A 3 7.09 6.80 -1.14
C VAL A 3 6.50 5.87 -2.18
N GLN A 4 7.26 4.86 -2.57
CA GLN A 4 6.81 3.82 -3.49
C GLN A 4 6.00 2.80 -2.70
N VAL A 5 4.77 2.55 -3.16
CA VAL A 5 3.85 1.64 -2.50
C VAL A 5 3.46 0.51 -3.43
N GLN A 6 3.65 -0.71 -2.96
CA GLN A 6 3.37 -1.92 -3.72
C GLN A 6 2.49 -2.88 -2.89
N VAL A 7 1.44 -3.41 -3.51
CA VAL A 7 0.75 -4.59 -2.99
C VAL A 7 1.56 -5.82 -3.42
N ILE A 8 2.13 -6.54 -2.47
CA ILE A 8 3.04 -7.68 -2.73
C ILE A 8 2.34 -9.03 -2.65
N GLU A 9 1.17 -9.09 -2.02
CA GLU A 9 0.41 -10.33 -1.84
C GLU A 9 -1.08 -10.03 -1.67
N ILE A 10 -1.95 -10.89 -2.19
CA ILE A 10 -3.39 -10.87 -1.93
C ILE A 10 -3.82 -12.29 -1.55
N ASN A 11 -4.22 -12.48 -0.30
CA ASN A 11 -4.81 -13.72 0.21
C ASN A 11 -6.34 -13.58 0.22
N GLU A 12 -7.00 -14.22 -0.74
CA GLU A 12 -8.45 -14.16 -0.89
C GLU A 12 -9.19 -14.95 0.19
N GLN A 13 -8.62 -16.08 0.64
CA GLN A 13 -9.23 -16.93 1.67
C GLN A 13 -9.35 -16.20 3.00
N GLN A 14 -8.33 -15.41 3.34
CA GLN A 14 -8.28 -14.60 4.56
C GLN A 14 -8.77 -13.17 4.35
N MET A 15 -9.14 -12.82 3.12
CA MET A 15 -9.55 -11.48 2.71
C MET A 15 -8.54 -10.41 3.13
N GLN A 16 -7.25 -10.65 2.84
CA GLN A 16 -6.14 -9.78 3.22
C GLN A 16 -5.22 -9.46 2.04
N PHE A 17 -4.68 -8.25 2.00
CA PHE A 17 -3.61 -7.87 1.08
C PHE A 17 -2.41 -7.33 1.86
N THR A 18 -1.20 -7.69 1.43
CA THR A 18 0.05 -7.23 2.05
C THR A 18 0.61 -6.08 1.24
N VAL A 19 0.95 -4.99 1.93
CA VAL A 19 1.52 -3.78 1.34
C VAL A 19 2.95 -3.63 1.81
N MET A 20 3.81 -3.22 0.88
CA MET A 20 5.15 -2.75 1.15
C MET A 20 5.26 -1.29 0.72
N ALA A 21 5.71 -0.41 1.60
CA ALA A 21 6.01 0.98 1.30
C ALA A 21 7.49 1.25 1.56
N ASN A 22 8.18 1.80 0.56
CA ASN A 22 9.61 2.10 0.60
C ASN A 22 9.84 3.57 0.26
N ASN A 23 10.85 4.17 0.90
CA ASN A 23 11.35 5.51 0.57
C ASN A 23 12.84 5.41 0.26
N ASN A 24 13.22 5.64 -1.00
CA ASN A 24 14.61 5.54 -1.45
C ASN A 24 15.33 4.25 -1.02
N GLY A 25 14.62 3.11 -1.09
CA GLY A 25 15.14 1.79 -0.69
C GLY A 25 15.02 1.46 0.80
N GLN A 26 14.64 2.42 1.65
CA GLN A 26 14.35 2.17 3.05
C GLN A 26 12.91 1.67 3.23
N LEU A 27 12.73 0.51 3.85
CA LEU A 27 11.41 -0.02 4.19
C LEU A 27 10.76 0.86 5.26
N LEU A 28 9.63 1.46 4.92
CA LEU A 28 8.80 2.24 5.85
C LEU A 28 7.69 1.39 6.47
N LEU A 29 7.08 0.52 5.66
CA LEU A 29 5.92 -0.27 6.06
C LEU A 29 5.92 -1.61 5.32
N LYS A 30 5.75 -2.71 6.06
CA LYS A 30 5.33 -4.00 5.51
C LYS A 30 4.22 -4.56 6.39
N ARG A 31 2.98 -4.56 5.90
CA ARG A 31 1.81 -4.95 6.73
C ARG A 31 0.69 -5.55 5.88
N ALA A 32 -0.01 -6.52 6.44
CA ALA A 32 -1.25 -7.07 5.90
C ALA A 32 -2.46 -6.27 6.35
N PHE A 33 -3.38 -5.99 5.42
CA PHE A 33 -4.63 -5.28 5.65
C PHE A 33 -5.80 -6.13 5.22
N LYS A 34 -6.90 -6.09 5.97
CA LYS A 34 -8.15 -6.74 5.57
C LYS A 34 -8.85 -5.92 4.50
N PHE A 35 -9.51 -6.60 3.55
CA PHE A 35 -10.40 -5.99 2.57
C PHE A 35 -11.74 -6.70 2.59
N ASN A 36 -12.85 -5.94 2.58
CA ASN A 36 -14.18 -6.55 2.45
C ASN A 36 -14.61 -6.69 0.99
N THR A 37 -13.99 -5.92 0.11
CA THR A 37 -14.30 -5.91 -1.32
C THR A 37 -13.00 -5.89 -2.11
N LYS A 38 -12.79 -6.89 -2.97
CA LYS A 38 -11.60 -7.01 -3.83
C LYS A 38 -11.69 -6.05 -5.02
N THR A 39 -11.85 -4.76 -4.77
CA THR A 39 -11.78 -3.73 -5.81
C THR A 39 -10.53 -2.90 -5.63
N ARG A 40 -9.92 -2.51 -6.74
CA ARG A 40 -8.78 -1.59 -6.76
C ARG A 40 -9.05 -0.33 -5.93
N LYS A 41 -10.22 0.28 -6.09
CA LYS A 41 -10.63 1.49 -5.34
C LYS A 41 -10.64 1.26 -3.83
N HIS A 42 -11.15 0.13 -3.35
CA HIS A 42 -11.19 -0.16 -1.92
C HIS A 42 -9.78 -0.37 -1.36
N ILE A 43 -8.96 -1.16 -2.03
CA ILE A 43 -7.56 -1.42 -1.66
C ILE A 43 -6.77 -0.10 -1.63
N GLU A 44 -6.87 0.72 -2.68
CA GLU A 44 -6.25 2.05 -2.73
C GLU A 44 -6.73 2.95 -1.59
N SER A 45 -8.03 2.94 -1.26
CA SER A 45 -8.56 3.73 -0.15
C SER A 45 -8.00 3.31 1.21
N VAL A 46 -7.88 2.00 1.47
CA VAL A 46 -7.31 1.48 2.71
C VAL A 46 -5.84 1.88 2.81
N ILE A 47 -5.06 1.70 1.74
CA ILE A 47 -3.65 2.07 1.69
C ILE A 47 -3.48 3.58 1.91
N ARG A 48 -4.25 4.44 1.24
CA ARG A 48 -4.21 5.90 1.45
C ARG A 48 -4.48 6.26 2.91
N LYS A 49 -5.48 5.63 3.54
CA LYS A 49 -5.83 5.90 4.94
C LYS A 49 -4.68 5.56 5.88
N GLU A 50 -4.01 4.44 5.65
CA GLU A 50 -2.89 4.00 6.47
C GLU A 50 -1.66 4.89 6.24
N LEU A 51 -1.36 5.22 4.97
CA LEU A 51 -0.20 6.02 4.63
C LEU A 51 -0.33 7.50 4.96
N LYS A 52 -1.55 8.01 5.20
CA LYS A 52 -1.77 9.35 5.78
C LYS A 52 -1.04 9.58 7.09
N THR A 53 -0.74 8.52 7.86
CA THR A 53 0.08 8.66 9.08
C THR A 53 1.51 9.14 8.79
N PHE A 54 2.02 8.86 7.59
CA PHE A 54 3.31 9.35 7.09
C PHE A 54 3.19 10.71 6.40
N ASP A 55 1.99 11.13 5.99
CA ASP A 55 1.68 12.44 5.37
C ASP A 55 1.61 13.59 6.41
N LYS A 56 2.53 13.59 7.38
CA LYS A 56 2.70 14.69 8.33
C LYS A 56 3.65 15.74 7.74
N PRO A 57 3.55 17.03 8.12
CA PRO A 57 4.44 18.10 7.64
C PRO A 57 5.93 17.79 7.79
N SER A 58 6.29 16.99 8.80
CA SER A 58 7.64 16.46 9.05
C SER A 58 8.22 15.62 7.92
N TYR A 59 7.40 15.11 7.00
CA TYR A 59 7.80 14.27 5.87
C TYR A 59 7.70 14.97 4.49
N GLY A 60 7.35 16.27 4.47
CA GLY A 60 7.50 17.14 3.30
C GLY A 60 6.51 16.90 2.15
N GLY A 61 5.31 16.41 2.45
CA GLY A 61 4.29 16.06 1.46
C GLY A 61 4.66 14.78 0.71
N ILE A 62 3.80 13.76 0.83
CA ILE A 62 4.05 12.46 0.19
C ILE A 62 3.30 12.40 -1.14
N GLU A 63 4.06 12.30 -2.22
CA GLU A 63 3.55 11.84 -3.50
C GLU A 63 3.43 10.31 -3.44
N ILE A 64 2.20 9.80 -3.32
CA ILE A 64 1.92 8.36 -3.22
C ILE A 64 1.65 7.81 -4.61
N GLU A 65 2.64 7.14 -5.20
CA GLU A 65 2.48 6.38 -6.44
C GLU A 65 2.02 4.95 -6.13
N PHE A 66 0.82 4.61 -6.58
CA PHE A 66 0.22 3.29 -6.40
C PHE A 66 0.68 2.35 -7.52
N MET A 67 1.69 1.53 -7.24
CA MET A 67 2.04 0.41 -8.12
C MET A 67 1.26 -0.84 -7.69
N CYS A 68 -0.01 -0.88 -8.09
CA CYS A 68 -0.84 -2.08 -7.90
C CYS A 68 -0.68 -3.00 -9.13
N ARG A 69 0.24 -3.96 -9.08
CA ARG A 69 0.27 -5.05 -10.07
C ARG A 69 -0.84 -6.05 -9.71
N ILE A 70 -1.99 -5.91 -10.35
CA ILE A 70 -3.01 -6.96 -10.35
C ILE A 70 -2.64 -7.94 -11.48
N GLY A 71 -1.84 -8.94 -11.15
CA GLY A 71 -1.38 -9.97 -12.10
C GLY A 71 0.11 -10.25 -11.96
N GLY A 72 0.44 -11.40 -11.40
CA GLY A 72 1.78 -11.95 -11.22
C GLY A 72 1.85 -12.64 -9.85
N LEU A 73 1.84 -13.97 -9.72
CA LEU A 73 2.39 -15.01 -10.58
C LEU A 73 1.35 -16.10 -10.90
N SER A 74 1.15 -16.32 -12.19
CA SER A 74 1.06 -17.67 -12.78
C SER A 74 2.45 -18.28 -12.84
#